data_AF-A0A523B3J8-F1
#
_entry.id   AF-A0A523B3J8-F1
#
_cell.length_a   1.000
_cell.length_b   1.000
_cell.length_c   1.000
_cell.angle_alpha   90.00
_cell.angle_beta   90.00
_cell.angle_gamma   90.00
#
_symmetry.space_group_name_H-M   'P 1'
#
loop_
_entity.id
_entity.type
_entity.pdbx_description
1 polymer ?
#
loop_
_entity_poly.entity_id
_entity_poly.type
_entity_poly.pdbx_seq_one_letter_code
_entity_poly.pdbx_strand_id
1 'polypeptide(L)' 'MNEIMKEFIRLILRLLSDGEFHSIDELSRRLNVPFEFVMEVSRFLEKWSFAELNEEGRRVKLKPDFLRLPQD' A
#
# COMPACT_ATOMS: atom_id res chain seq x y z
N MET A 1 8.77 9.25 12.86
CA MET A 1 8.68 8.07 11.97
C MET A 1 10.10 7.67 11.61
N ASN A 2 10.48 6.41 11.88
CA ASN A 2 11.82 5.87 11.58
C ASN A 2 12.06 5.86 10.06
N GLU A 3 13.28 6.14 9.60
CA GLU A 3 13.65 6.14 8.16
C GLU A 3 13.37 4.80 7.49
N ILE A 4 13.61 3.68 8.20
CA ILE A 4 13.29 2.32 7.70
C ILE A 4 11.81 2.19 7.35
N MET A 5 10.93 2.80 8.16
CA MET A 5 9.49 2.72 7.99
C MET A 5 9.02 3.53 6.77
N LYS A 6 9.67 4.67 6.49
CA LYS A 6 9.40 5.47 5.28
C LYS A 6 9.73 4.69 4.01
N GLU A 7 10.84 3.96 4.01
CA GLU A 7 11.25 3.14 2.88
C GLU A 7 10.22 2.03 2.57
N PHE A 8 9.71 1.35 3.59
CA PHE A 8 8.67 0.34 3.36
C PHE A 8 7.36 0.94 2.82
N ILE A 9 6.94 2.11 3.32
CA ILE A 9 5.76 2.80 2.79
C ILE A 9 5.98 3.19 1.32
N ARG A 10 7.17 3.71 0.96
CA ARG A 10 7.53 4.02 -0.43
C ARG A 10 7.46 2.78 -1.32
N LEU A 11 7.98 1.65 -0.85
CA LEU A 11 7.94 0.39 -1.59
C LEU A 11 6.50 -0.12 -1.79
N ILE A 12 5.64 -0.04 -0.77
CA ILE A 12 4.21 -0.37 -0.90
C ILE A 12 3.57 0.53 -1.96
N LEU A 13 3.75 1.85 -1.87
CA LEU A 13 3.18 2.80 -2.82
C LEU A 13 3.68 2.55 -4.25
N ARG A 14 4.96 2.20 -4.42
CA ARG A 14 5.54 1.85 -5.72
C ARG A 14 4.90 0.59 -6.31
N LEU A 15 4.63 -0.43 -5.51
CA LEU A 15 3.95 -1.64 -5.97
C LEU A 15 2.50 -1.37 -6.37
N LEU A 16 1.81 -0.49 -5.65
CA LEU A 16 0.42 -0.11 -5.94
C LEU A 16 0.28 0.92 -7.08
N SER A 17 1.40 1.43 -7.62
CA SER A 17 1.39 2.49 -8.63
C SER A 17 0.90 2.03 -10.01
N ASP A 18 0.74 0.72 -10.21
CA ASP A 18 0.08 0.15 -11.39
C ASP A 18 -1.44 0.38 -11.40
N GLY A 19 -2.01 0.81 -10.27
CA GLY A 19 -3.44 1.08 -10.16
C GLY A 19 -4.30 -0.18 -10.16
N GLU A 20 -3.74 -1.35 -9.89
CA GLU A 20 -4.47 -2.60 -9.77
C GLU A 20 -4.65 -3.00 -8.30
N PHE A 21 -5.54 -3.97 -8.06
CA PHE A 21 -5.69 -4.54 -6.72
C PHE A 21 -4.57 -5.54 -6.41
N HIS A 22 -3.85 -5.30 -5.33
CA HIS A 22 -2.81 -6.21 -4.82
C HIS A 22 -3.26 -6.91 -3.56
N SER A 23 -2.85 -8.17 -3.37
CA SER A 23 -3.09 -8.91 -2.13
C SER A 23 -2.16 -8.42 -1.01
N ILE A 24 -2.72 -8.20 0.18
CA ILE A 24 -1.91 -7.83 1.36
C ILE A 24 -0.90 -8.93 1.70
N ASP A 25 -1.29 -10.20 1.58
CA ASP A 25 -0.40 -11.37 1.77
C ASP A 25 0.73 -11.44 0.72
N GLU A 26 0.47 -11.01 -0.51
CA GLU A 26 1.51 -10.91 -1.54
C GLU A 26 2.51 -9.79 -1.21
N LEU A 27 2.01 -8.60 -0.89
CA LEU A 27 2.83 -7.43 -0.56
C LEU A 27 3.72 -7.71 0.66
N SER A 28 3.16 -8.33 1.71
CA SER A 28 3.90 -8.75 2.90
C SER A 28 5.07 -9.69 2.54
N ARG A 29 4.81 -10.72 1.72
CA ARG A 29 5.85 -11.65 1.27
C ARG A 29 6.91 -11.01 0.38
N ARG A 30 6.49 -10.16 -0.57
CA ARG A 30 7.41 -9.48 -1.50
C ARG A 30 8.34 -8.51 -0.78
N LEU A 31 7.84 -7.83 0.24
CA LEU A 31 8.59 -6.82 0.99
C LEU A 31 9.27 -7.37 2.25
N ASN A 32 9.02 -8.64 2.59
CA ASN A 32 9.49 -9.28 3.82
C ASN A 32 9.13 -8.46 5.08
N VAL A 33 7.88 -8.01 5.16
CA VAL A 33 7.34 -7.25 6.30
C VAL A 33 6.11 -7.96 6.88
N PRO A 34 5.78 -7.75 8.16
CA PRO A 34 4.59 -8.34 8.77
C PRO A 34 3.30 -7.99 8.01
N PHE A 35 2.36 -8.93 7.95
CA PHE A 35 1.05 -8.72 7.33
C PHE A 35 0.31 -7.52 7.94
N GLU A 36 0.37 -7.43 9.27
CA GLU A 36 -0.26 -6.39 10.07
C GLU A 36 0.27 -5.02 9.69
N PHE A 37 1.56 -4.90 9.38
CA PHE A 37 2.16 -3.65 8.94
C PHE A 37 1.58 -3.19 7.60
N VAL A 38 1.47 -4.10 6.61
CA VAL A 38 0.87 -3.77 5.31
C VAL A 38 -0.61 -3.43 5.46
N MET A 39 -1.33 -4.14 6.34
CA MET A 39 -2.73 -3.86 6.64
C MET A 39 -2.91 -2.49 7.31
N GLU A 40 -2.06 -2.11 8.26
CA GLU A 40 -2.09 -0.79 8.90
C GLU A 40 -1.82 0.33 7.91
N VAL A 41 -0.82 0.17 7.02
CA VAL A 41 -0.56 1.13 5.93
C VAL A 41 -1.78 1.23 5.00
N SER A 42 -2.39 0.09 4.64
CA SER A 42 -3.55 0.07 3.74
C SER A 42 -4.77 0.78 4.35
N ARG A 43 -5.05 0.54 5.63
CA ARG A 43 -6.10 1.24 6.40
C ARG A 43 -5.81 2.73 6.52
N PHE A 44 -4.55 3.10 6.72
CA PHE A 44 -4.15 4.51 6.72
C PHE A 44 -4.44 5.15 5.36
N LEU A 45 -4.06 4.52 4.26
CA LEU A 45 -4.31 5.04 2.90
C LEU A 45 -5.81 5.16 2.61
N GLU A 46 -6.62 4.15 2.99
CA GLU A 46 -8.07 4.21 2.85
C GLU A 46 -8.70 5.33 3.69
N LYS A 47 -8.29 5.47 4.96
CA LYS A 47 -8.79 6.50 5.87
C LYS A 47 -8.66 7.90 5.29
N TRP A 48 -7.57 8.16 4.56
CA TRP A 48 -7.31 9.43 3.91
C TRP A 48 -7.73 9.47 2.43
N SER A 49 -8.52 8.49 2.00
CA SER A 49 -9.06 8.36 0.65
C SER A 49 -8.02 8.22 -0.47
N PHE A 50 -6.78 7.82 -0.15
CA PHE A 50 -5.73 7.53 -1.13
C PHE A 50 -5.92 6.18 -1.84
N ALA A 51 -6.51 5.21 -1.14
CA ALA A 51 -6.69 3.85 -1.61
C ALA A 51 -8.12 3.36 -1.42
N GLU A 52 -8.44 2.27 -2.11
CA GLU A 52 -9.59 1.40 -1.86
C GLU A 52 -9.08 0.11 -1.21
N LEU A 53 -9.60 -0.22 -0.03
CA LEU A 53 -9.28 -1.45 0.69
C LEU A 53 -10.50 -2.37 0.68
N ASN A 54 -10.34 -3.57 0.15
CA ASN A 54 -11.28 -4.66 0.33
C ASN A 54 -10.79 -5.51 1.51
N GLU A 55 -11.30 -5.26 2.71
CA GLU A 55 -10.88 -6.00 3.92
C GLU A 55 -11.21 -7.50 3.84
N GLU A 56 -12.38 -7.87 3.32
CA GLU A 56 -12.80 -9.27 3.18
C GLU A 56 -11.86 -10.04 2.25
N GLY A 57 -11.54 -9.44 1.10
CA GLY A 57 -10.63 -9.99 0.12
C GLY A 57 -9.15 -9.80 0.48
N ARG A 58 -8.83 -8.99 1.49
CA ARG A 58 -7.47 -8.55 1.85
C ARG A 58 -6.71 -8.01 0.64
N ARG A 59 -7.32 -7.06 -0.07
CA ARG A 59 -6.72 -6.42 -1.25
C ARG A 59 -6.78 -4.91 -1.16
N VAL A 60 -5.75 -4.25 -1.68
CA VAL A 60 -5.65 -2.79 -1.71
C VAL A 60 -5.27 -2.30 -3.10
N LYS A 61 -5.80 -1.15 -3.50
CA LYS A 61 -5.51 -0.45 -4.76
C LYS A 61 -5.43 1.04 -4.51
N LEU A 62 -4.48 1.74 -5.14
CA LEU A 62 -4.47 3.22 -5.13
C LEU A 62 -5.59 3.77 -6.02
N LYS A 63 -6.25 4.83 -5.57
CA LYS A 63 -7.25 5.52 -6.39
C LYS A 63 -6.57 6.22 -7.58
N PRO A 64 -7.26 6.33 -8.73
CA PRO A 64 -6.69 6.90 -9.96
C PRO A 64 -6.04 8.28 -9.78
N ASP A 65 -6.60 9.12 -8.90
CA ASP A 65 -6.12 10.48 -8.61
C ASP A 65 -4.68 10.50 -8.06
N PHE A 66 -4.22 9.39 -7.48
CA PHE A 66 -2.90 9.26 -6.85
C PHE A 66 -1.90 8.45 -7.67
N LEU A 67 -2.30 7.90 -8.82
CA LEU A 67 -1.39 7.20 -9.74
C LEU A 67 -0.44 8.15 -10.49
N ARG A 68 -0.72 9.46 -10.44
CA ARG A 68 0.07 10.50 -11.12
C ARG A 68 1.08 11.22 -10.23
N LEU A 69 1.33 10.72 -9.02
CA LEU A 69 2.33 11.32 -8.15
C LEU A 69 3.74 11.12 -8.76
N PRO A 70 4.51 12.21 -9.00
CA PRO A 70 5.85 12.09 -9.55
C PRO A 70 6.73 11.23 -8.63
N GLN A 71 7.41 10.25 -9.24
CA GLN A 71 8.32 9.31 -8.58
C GLN A 71 9.74 9.84 -8.79
N ASP A 72 10.08 10.96 -8.15
CA ASP A 72 11.44 11.53 -8.14
C ASP A 72 12.29 10.95 -7.01
#